data_AF-A0A139KJP8-F1
#
_entry.id   AF-A0A139KJP8-F1
#
_cell.length_a   1.000
_cell.length_b   1.000
_cell.length_c   1.000
_cell.angle_alpha   90.00
_cell.angle_beta   90.00
_cell.angle_gamma   90.00
#
_symmetry.space_group_name_H-M   'P 1'
#
loop_
_entity.id
_entity.type
_entity.pdbx_description
1 polymer ?
#
loop_
_entity_poly.entity_id
_entity_poly.type
_entity_poly.pdbx_seq_one_letter_code
_entity_poly.pdbx_strand_id
1 'polypeptide(L)'
;MHKQLTPVAAALALLGLLAGAPAQAADNQCAACHANVAKDHAGAAHKDLACTTCHTGTEAHLKDMKKRPAVNMDPAQCGACHQQQYKSAFMTSDRPARQSKKAAGGPAPDPFFDRALGGHGFTKEHDLPRAHTFMAIDQFIVDRAFGGRFEPKDGWLYTTLEGGKSYKAWDVLKDNYPDNNEQKAHKPGTAAAANGVCWSCKSTDLMLDWAYMGDKAEGAKFHRGSNPVDVVRNVQHGMNCNFCHDPHSAKPRIMRDALIDAMTREGKMNVYKDFAARQAKLEVKDVGVRGFDRKVAMLDRADSRLMCAQCHVEYVCNPGMNVKTGEKVGFDSRLTNLFPWVNADQIEAYYDEVGFRDFKHNLTGATLVKMQHPDAETYFGSKHDKAGADCASCHMPKVKDENGKTYTMHWATSPKHYVKETCLSCHKDKNEKQMVAAIDAMKGHFDGKVREAESRMNDMFNAFELAKTVGVSEEVLAKARKLHESAHINWEYWTAANGAYFHNHDMAVRSLAKSAKAASDATALLRKAIDEKAATKK
;
A
#
# COMPACT_ATOMS: atom_id res chain seq x y z
N MET A 1 -43.33 -58.82 -30.62
CA MET A 1 -44.11 -57.67 -31.10
C MET A 1 -43.60 -56.41 -30.42
N HIS A 2 -43.05 -55.47 -31.20
CA HIS A 2 -43.04 -53.99 -31.02
C HIS A 2 -42.73 -53.45 -29.60
N LYS A 3 -41.50 -53.02 -29.27
CA LYS A 3 -40.84 -51.73 -29.61
C LYS A 3 -41.80 -50.53 -29.66
N GLN A 4 -41.66 -49.60 -28.72
CA GLN A 4 -41.65 -48.16 -28.99
C GLN A 4 -40.91 -47.40 -27.87
N LEU A 5 -39.73 -46.91 -28.24
CA LEU A 5 -38.98 -45.85 -27.58
C LEU A 5 -39.58 -44.51 -28.03
N THR A 6 -39.89 -43.62 -27.11
CA THR A 6 -40.20 -42.21 -27.39
C THR A 6 -38.94 -41.35 -27.22
N PRO A 7 -38.65 -40.42 -28.15
CA PRO A 7 -37.42 -39.64 -28.14
C PRO A 7 -37.58 -38.36 -27.31
N VAL A 8 -36.54 -38.04 -26.55
CA VAL A 8 -36.34 -36.72 -25.92
C VAL A 8 -35.97 -35.73 -27.01
N ALA A 9 -36.77 -34.67 -27.15
CA ALA A 9 -36.52 -33.57 -28.06
C ALA A 9 -35.27 -32.80 -27.63
N ALA A 10 -34.24 -32.81 -28.49
CA ALA A 10 -33.08 -31.94 -28.38
C ALA A 10 -33.48 -30.52 -28.80
N ALA A 11 -33.46 -29.58 -27.86
CA ALA A 11 -33.53 -28.16 -28.15
C ALA A 11 -32.18 -27.72 -28.72
N LEU A 12 -32.10 -27.54 -30.05
CA LEU A 12 -31.01 -26.82 -30.68
C LEU A 12 -31.09 -25.34 -30.29
N ALA A 13 -30.19 -24.90 -29.42
CA ALA A 13 -29.88 -23.49 -29.25
C ALA A 13 -29.12 -23.02 -30.51
N LEU A 14 -29.79 -22.32 -31.41
CA LEU A 14 -29.13 -21.52 -32.44
C LEU A 14 -28.39 -20.37 -31.75
N LEU A 15 -27.08 -20.54 -31.56
CA LEU A 15 -26.16 -19.42 -31.40
C LEU A 15 -26.14 -18.64 -32.72
N GLY A 16 -26.84 -17.50 -32.73
CA GLY A 16 -26.74 -16.51 -33.79
C GLY A 16 -25.30 -16.01 -33.87
N LEU A 17 -24.57 -16.48 -34.88
CA LEU A 17 -23.37 -15.84 -35.41
C LEU A 17 -23.80 -14.49 -36.01
N LEU A 18 -23.88 -13.46 -35.18
CA LEU A 18 -23.75 -12.09 -35.66
C LEU A 18 -22.28 -11.94 -36.07
N ALA A 19 -22.05 -11.96 -37.38
CA ALA A 19 -20.78 -11.57 -37.98
C ALA A 19 -20.51 -10.11 -37.59
N GLY A 20 -19.80 -9.91 -36.49
CA GLY A 20 -19.20 -8.64 -36.14
C GLY A 20 -18.20 -8.27 -37.23
N ALA A 21 -18.19 -6.99 -37.61
CA ALA A 21 -17.13 -6.43 -38.43
C ALA A 21 -15.76 -6.86 -37.84
N PRO A 22 -14.74 -7.12 -38.68
CA PRO A 22 -13.42 -7.53 -38.18
C PRO A 22 -12.92 -6.51 -37.15
N ALA A 23 -12.29 -7.01 -36.08
CA ALA A 23 -11.81 -6.20 -34.93
C ALA A 23 -11.01 -4.94 -35.35
N GLN A 24 -10.37 -4.97 -36.53
CA GLN A 24 -9.67 -3.84 -37.13
C GLN A 24 -10.55 -2.63 -37.52
N ALA A 25 -11.86 -2.80 -37.73
CA ALA A 25 -12.73 -1.72 -38.18
C ALA A 25 -13.06 -0.71 -37.06
N ALA A 26 -13.16 -1.16 -35.80
CA ALA A 26 -13.45 -0.29 -34.66
C ALA A 26 -12.22 0.55 -34.23
N ASP A 27 -11.02 0.00 -34.37
CA ASP A 27 -9.79 0.67 -33.90
C ASP A 27 -9.40 1.89 -34.76
N ASN A 28 -9.73 1.89 -36.05
CA ASN A 28 -9.41 2.99 -36.96
C ASN A 28 -10.17 4.29 -36.63
N GLN A 29 -11.40 4.21 -36.11
CA GLN A 29 -12.19 5.40 -35.75
C GLN A 29 -11.69 6.04 -34.44
N CYS A 30 -11.33 5.22 -33.45
CA CYS A 30 -10.76 5.70 -32.19
C CYS A 30 -9.40 6.36 -32.41
N ALA A 31 -8.58 5.80 -33.31
CA ALA A 31 -7.23 6.29 -33.61
C ALA A 31 -7.21 7.74 -34.16
N ALA A 32 -8.28 8.19 -34.81
CA ALA A 32 -8.39 9.54 -35.33
C ALA A 32 -8.32 10.61 -34.23
N CYS A 33 -8.86 10.33 -33.04
CA CYS A 33 -8.85 11.26 -31.89
C CYS A 33 -7.86 10.85 -30.80
N HIS A 34 -7.53 9.56 -30.71
CA HIS A 34 -6.65 8.99 -29.67
C HIS A 34 -5.35 8.44 -30.26
N ALA A 35 -4.70 9.21 -31.14
CA ALA A 35 -3.53 8.78 -31.91
C ALA A 35 -2.38 8.23 -31.02
N ASN A 36 -2.14 8.83 -29.84
CA ASN A 36 -1.10 8.35 -28.92
C ASN A 36 -1.41 6.95 -28.38
N VAL A 37 -2.67 6.71 -27.99
CA VAL A 37 -3.11 5.40 -27.46
C VAL A 37 -3.13 4.36 -28.58
N ALA A 38 -3.64 4.72 -29.76
CA ALA A 38 -3.65 3.84 -30.92
C ALA A 38 -2.24 3.45 -31.36
N LYS A 39 -1.28 4.39 -31.33
CA LYS A 39 0.13 4.11 -31.61
C LYS A 39 0.74 3.13 -30.60
N ASP A 40 0.49 3.36 -29.31
CA ASP A 40 0.98 2.47 -28.25
C ASP A 40 0.35 1.07 -28.32
N HIS A 41 -0.90 0.96 -28.79
CA HIS A 41 -1.64 -0.29 -28.97
C HIS A 41 -1.19 -1.10 -30.19
N ALA A 42 -1.08 -0.45 -31.37
CA ALA A 42 -0.90 -1.13 -32.66
C ALA A 42 0.36 -2.02 -32.75
N GLY A 43 1.44 -1.65 -32.03
CA GLY A 43 2.70 -2.40 -32.00
C GLY A 43 2.86 -3.32 -30.79
N ALA A 44 1.84 -3.45 -29.96
CA ALA A 44 1.97 -4.07 -28.64
C ALA A 44 1.42 -5.51 -28.56
N ALA A 45 1.59 -6.14 -27.40
CA ALA A 45 1.07 -7.49 -27.16
C ALA A 45 -0.47 -7.56 -27.14
N HIS A 46 -1.15 -6.43 -26.92
CA HIS A 46 -2.61 -6.32 -26.98
C HIS A 46 -3.14 -5.83 -28.33
N LYS A 47 -2.31 -5.66 -29.36
CA LYS A 47 -2.71 -5.10 -30.67
C LYS A 47 -3.96 -5.73 -31.31
N ASP A 48 -4.24 -6.99 -31.02
CA ASP A 48 -5.36 -7.76 -31.59
C ASP A 48 -6.63 -7.68 -30.70
N LEU A 49 -6.58 -6.95 -29.59
CA LEU A 49 -7.70 -6.75 -28.67
C LEU A 49 -8.51 -5.52 -29.10
N ALA A 50 -9.81 -5.70 -29.34
CA ALA A 50 -10.67 -4.57 -29.68
C ALA A 50 -10.83 -3.60 -28.49
N CYS A 51 -10.88 -2.29 -28.75
CA CYS A 51 -11.15 -1.29 -27.72
C CYS A 51 -12.44 -1.61 -26.92
N THR A 52 -13.45 -2.16 -27.59
CA THR A 52 -14.75 -2.54 -27.00
C THR A 52 -14.66 -3.66 -25.98
N THR A 53 -13.53 -4.37 -25.87
CA THR A 53 -13.30 -5.34 -24.80
C THR A 53 -13.33 -4.67 -23.42
N CYS A 54 -12.82 -3.44 -23.30
CA CYS A 54 -12.74 -2.72 -22.03
C CYS A 54 -13.59 -1.43 -22.02
N HIS A 55 -14.03 -0.95 -23.18
CA HIS A 55 -14.80 0.28 -23.32
C HIS A 55 -16.24 0.01 -23.76
N THR A 56 -17.21 0.62 -23.08
CA THR A 56 -18.62 0.57 -23.46
C THR A 56 -19.20 1.97 -23.67
N GLY A 57 -20.32 2.07 -24.39
CA GLY A 57 -20.91 3.37 -24.78
C GLY A 57 -20.12 4.11 -25.86
N THR A 58 -19.25 3.42 -26.59
CA THR A 58 -18.37 4.00 -27.62
C THR A 58 -19.17 4.60 -28.80
N GLU A 59 -20.29 4.02 -29.19
CA GLU A 59 -21.15 4.58 -30.25
C GLU A 59 -21.71 5.96 -29.89
N ALA A 60 -22.10 6.16 -28.63
CA ALA A 60 -22.58 7.45 -28.16
C ALA A 60 -21.43 8.47 -28.11
N HIS A 61 -20.24 8.03 -27.72
CA HIS A 61 -19.03 8.84 -27.70
C HIS A 61 -18.60 9.32 -29.10
N LEU A 62 -18.67 8.44 -30.10
CA LEU A 62 -18.34 8.79 -31.49
C LEU A 62 -19.30 9.83 -32.08
N LYS A 63 -20.56 9.88 -31.61
CA LYS A 63 -21.55 10.89 -32.00
C LYS A 63 -21.42 12.20 -31.22
N ASP A 64 -20.99 12.13 -29.96
CA ASP A 64 -20.83 13.26 -29.07
C ASP A 64 -19.68 12.99 -28.09
N MET A 65 -18.54 13.64 -28.31
CA MET A 65 -17.33 13.47 -27.50
C MET A 65 -17.54 13.79 -26.01
N LYS A 66 -18.57 14.56 -25.66
CA LYS A 66 -18.91 14.86 -24.26
C LYS A 66 -19.47 13.63 -23.52
N LYS A 67 -20.05 12.66 -24.25
CA LYS A 67 -20.50 11.38 -23.71
C LYS A 67 -19.30 10.46 -23.56
N ARG A 68 -18.61 10.54 -22.41
CA ARG A 68 -17.42 9.74 -22.14
C ARG A 68 -17.78 8.24 -22.10
N PRO A 69 -16.97 7.37 -22.75
CA PRO A 69 -17.19 5.93 -22.66
C PRO A 69 -16.92 5.45 -21.23
N ALA A 70 -17.67 4.44 -20.80
CA ALA A 70 -17.37 3.74 -19.56
C ALA A 70 -16.15 2.82 -19.79
N VAL A 71 -15.38 2.59 -18.73
CA VAL A 71 -14.20 1.72 -18.75
C VAL A 71 -14.41 0.62 -17.73
N ASN A 72 -14.29 -0.63 -18.15
CA ASN A 72 -14.35 -1.76 -17.25
C ASN A 72 -13.04 -1.84 -16.44
N MET A 73 -13.16 -1.64 -15.13
CA MET A 73 -12.03 -1.73 -14.19
C MET A 73 -11.98 -3.08 -13.46
N ASP A 74 -12.94 -3.98 -13.68
CA ASP A 74 -13.01 -5.27 -13.02
C ASP A 74 -11.79 -6.15 -13.41
N PRO A 75 -10.98 -6.62 -12.45
CA PRO A 75 -9.87 -7.53 -12.73
C PRO A 75 -10.28 -8.80 -13.50
N ALA A 76 -11.53 -9.25 -13.36
CA ALA A 76 -12.06 -10.39 -14.08
C ALA A 76 -12.06 -10.18 -15.62
N GLN A 77 -12.11 -8.93 -16.08
CA GLN A 77 -11.98 -8.59 -17.50
C GLN A 77 -10.62 -9.05 -18.06
N CYS A 78 -9.54 -8.85 -17.30
CA CYS A 78 -8.21 -9.37 -17.65
C CYS A 78 -8.18 -10.90 -17.50
N GLY A 79 -8.87 -11.43 -16.48
CA GLY A 79 -8.97 -12.87 -16.22
C GLY A 79 -9.58 -13.69 -17.35
N ALA A 80 -10.38 -13.09 -18.23
CA ALA A 80 -10.93 -13.76 -19.42
C ALA A 80 -9.84 -14.32 -20.35
N CYS A 81 -8.71 -13.60 -20.49
CA CYS A 81 -7.57 -14.00 -21.32
C CYS A 81 -6.35 -14.46 -20.49
N HIS A 82 -6.26 -14.06 -19.22
CA HIS A 82 -5.12 -14.31 -18.33
C HIS A 82 -5.52 -15.10 -17.09
N GLN A 83 -6.18 -16.25 -17.29
CA GLN A 83 -6.82 -17.02 -16.21
C GLN A 83 -5.85 -17.42 -15.09
N GLN A 84 -4.62 -17.85 -15.41
CA GLN A 84 -3.65 -18.30 -14.41
C GLN A 84 -3.16 -17.13 -13.54
N GLN A 85 -2.85 -16.00 -14.17
CA GLN A 85 -2.44 -14.77 -13.48
C GLN A 85 -3.58 -14.22 -12.64
N TYR A 86 -4.80 -14.16 -13.18
CA TYR A 86 -5.97 -13.68 -12.44
C TYR A 86 -6.26 -14.56 -11.21
N LYS A 87 -6.40 -15.88 -11.41
CA LYS A 87 -6.70 -16.80 -10.30
C LYS A 87 -5.63 -16.69 -9.22
N SER A 88 -4.34 -16.71 -9.58
CA SER A 88 -3.25 -16.59 -8.61
C SER A 88 -3.20 -15.21 -7.93
N ALA A 89 -3.49 -14.11 -8.62
CA ALA A 89 -3.52 -12.76 -8.04
C ALA A 89 -4.50 -12.62 -6.87
N PHE A 90 -5.59 -13.37 -6.91
CA PHE A 90 -6.66 -13.33 -5.92
C PHE A 90 -6.69 -14.57 -5.01
N MET A 91 -5.66 -15.39 -5.01
CA MET A 91 -5.52 -16.49 -4.04
C MET A 91 -5.41 -15.95 -2.61
N THR A 92 -5.95 -16.73 -1.67
CA THR A 92 -5.94 -16.43 -0.24
C THR A 92 -4.94 -17.33 0.48
N SER A 93 -4.32 -16.80 1.55
CA SER A 93 -3.50 -17.58 2.47
C SER A 93 -4.34 -18.16 3.61
N ASP A 94 -3.71 -19.00 4.42
CA ASP A 94 -4.21 -19.47 5.72
C ASP A 94 -4.25 -18.37 6.81
N ARG A 95 -3.54 -17.24 6.61
CA ARG A 95 -3.58 -16.10 7.55
C ARG A 95 -5.01 -15.58 7.75
N PRO A 96 -5.57 -15.63 8.98
CA PRO A 96 -6.92 -15.15 9.25
C PRO A 96 -7.06 -13.63 9.05
N ALA A 97 -8.31 -13.19 8.82
CA ALA A 97 -8.65 -11.77 8.88
C ALA A 97 -8.47 -11.20 10.30
N ARG A 98 -8.34 -9.88 10.41
CA ARG A 98 -8.41 -9.14 11.67
C ARG A 98 -7.38 -9.55 12.73
N GLN A 99 -6.19 -9.94 12.29
CA GLN A 99 -5.09 -10.35 13.16
C GLN A 99 -4.27 -9.13 13.60
N SER A 100 -4.58 -8.61 14.79
CA SER A 100 -3.95 -7.41 15.34
C SER A 100 -2.43 -7.52 15.47
N LYS A 101 -1.71 -6.49 15.02
CA LYS A 101 -0.27 -6.31 15.24
C LYS A 101 0.09 -6.09 16.71
N LYS A 102 -0.91 -5.75 17.52
CA LYS A 102 -0.80 -5.51 18.97
C LYS A 102 -0.94 -6.78 19.80
N ALA A 103 -1.24 -7.93 19.17
CA ALA A 103 -1.25 -9.21 19.85
C ALA A 103 0.14 -9.55 20.41
N ALA A 104 0.21 -10.43 21.42
CA ALA A 104 1.45 -10.79 22.11
C ALA A 104 2.58 -11.27 21.18
N GLY A 105 2.24 -12.01 20.11
CA GLY A 105 3.18 -12.46 19.08
C GLY A 105 3.35 -11.50 17.90
N GLY A 106 2.74 -10.31 17.97
CA GLY A 106 2.73 -9.32 16.91
C GLY A 106 4.02 -8.48 16.86
N PRO A 107 4.17 -7.66 15.80
CA PRO A 107 5.34 -6.80 15.64
C PRO A 107 5.52 -5.78 16.77
N ALA A 108 4.44 -5.32 17.40
CA ALA A 108 4.46 -4.36 18.50
C ALA A 108 3.32 -4.65 19.49
N PRO A 109 3.52 -5.57 20.45
CA PRO A 109 2.50 -5.97 21.41
C PRO A 109 2.06 -4.83 22.33
N ASP A 110 0.78 -4.85 22.71
CA ASP A 110 0.27 -4.00 23.77
C ASP A 110 0.79 -4.43 25.16
N PRO A 111 0.89 -3.49 26.13
CA PRO A 111 0.42 -2.09 26.07
C PRO A 111 1.40 -1.11 25.42
N PHE A 112 2.55 -1.58 24.93
CA PHE A 112 3.59 -0.67 24.42
C PHE A 112 3.15 0.10 23.19
N PHE A 113 2.52 -0.55 22.21
CA PHE A 113 2.12 0.11 20.96
C PHE A 113 1.15 1.26 21.20
N ASP A 114 0.10 1.05 21.99
CA ASP A 114 -0.83 2.12 22.35
C ASP A 114 -0.14 3.22 23.16
N ARG A 115 0.81 2.87 24.04
CA ARG A 115 1.62 3.87 24.77
C ARG A 115 2.47 4.72 23.82
N ALA A 116 3.14 4.11 22.85
CA ALA A 116 4.07 4.78 21.94
C ALA A 116 3.36 5.61 20.85
N LEU A 117 2.16 5.21 20.43
CA LEU A 117 1.34 5.97 19.47
C LEU A 117 0.40 6.97 20.15
N GLY A 118 0.19 6.84 21.46
CA GLY A 118 -0.66 7.73 22.25
C GLY A 118 -2.07 7.84 21.67
N GLY A 119 -2.43 9.03 21.18
CA GLY A 119 -3.76 9.32 20.63
C GLY A 119 -3.94 8.98 19.15
N HIS A 120 -2.93 8.42 18.46
CA HIS A 120 -3.01 8.21 17.02
C HIS A 120 -4.09 7.18 16.63
N GLY A 121 -4.75 7.37 15.48
CA GLY A 121 -5.88 6.51 15.05
C GLY A 121 -5.54 5.02 14.88
N PHE A 122 -4.26 4.69 14.68
CA PHE A 122 -3.79 3.30 14.60
C PHE A 122 -3.91 2.53 15.92
N THR A 123 -4.07 3.21 17.05
CA THR A 123 -4.35 2.54 18.34
C THR A 123 -5.72 1.86 18.36
N LYS A 124 -6.66 2.30 17.51
CA LYS A 124 -8.00 1.71 17.43
C LYS A 124 -7.96 0.32 16.84
N GLU A 125 -7.26 0.16 15.72
CA GLU A 125 -7.03 -1.13 15.10
C GLU A 125 -5.88 -1.04 14.11
N HIS A 126 -4.98 -2.01 14.16
CA HIS A 126 -3.87 -2.16 13.22
C HIS A 126 -3.53 -3.64 13.04
N ASP A 127 -3.98 -4.22 11.94
CA ASP A 127 -3.80 -5.64 11.68
C ASP A 127 -2.61 -5.95 10.78
N LEU A 128 -2.17 -7.21 10.84
CA LEU A 128 -1.27 -7.80 9.86
C LEU A 128 -1.94 -7.81 8.48
N PRO A 129 -1.17 -7.55 7.40
CA PRO A 129 -1.72 -7.65 6.06
C PRO A 129 -2.13 -9.09 5.73
N ARG A 130 -3.17 -9.24 4.93
CA ARG A 130 -3.61 -10.50 4.33
C ARG A 130 -3.65 -10.39 2.80
N ALA A 131 -4.22 -11.41 2.13
CA ALA A 131 -4.27 -11.50 0.68
C ALA A 131 -4.83 -10.23 0.00
N HIS A 132 -4.24 -9.87 -1.13
CA HIS A 132 -4.55 -8.64 -1.87
C HIS A 132 -6.01 -8.51 -2.31
N THR A 133 -6.73 -9.62 -2.51
CA THR A 133 -8.17 -9.61 -2.85
C THR A 133 -9.02 -8.80 -1.86
N PHE A 134 -8.58 -8.71 -0.60
CA PHE A 134 -9.33 -8.05 0.46
C PHE A 134 -8.93 -6.60 0.71
N MET A 135 -7.94 -6.03 0.02
CA MET A 135 -7.36 -4.76 0.45
C MET A 135 -8.34 -3.58 0.50
N ALA A 136 -9.27 -3.49 -0.45
CA ALA A 136 -10.31 -2.46 -0.44
C ALA A 136 -11.35 -2.73 0.66
N ILE A 137 -11.81 -3.98 0.77
CA ILE A 137 -12.77 -4.42 1.79
C ILE A 137 -12.22 -4.12 3.20
N ASP A 138 -10.99 -4.54 3.49
CA ASP A 138 -10.32 -4.35 4.78
C ASP A 138 -10.12 -2.87 5.09
N GLN A 139 -9.74 -2.05 4.12
CA GLN A 139 -9.63 -0.60 4.32
C GLN A 139 -10.98 0.00 4.78
N PHE A 140 -12.10 -0.49 4.24
CA PHE A 140 -13.41 0.11 4.53
C PHE A 140 -13.93 -0.28 5.91
N ILE A 141 -13.64 -1.51 6.36
CA ILE A 141 -14.16 -2.05 7.61
C ILE A 141 -13.20 -1.97 8.80
N VAL A 142 -11.94 -1.56 8.58
CA VAL A 142 -11.00 -1.35 9.68
C VAL A 142 -11.47 -0.22 10.60
N ASP A 143 -11.47 -0.47 11.91
CA ASP A 143 -12.10 0.38 12.93
C ASP A 143 -11.46 1.76 12.99
N ARG A 144 -10.22 1.91 12.50
CA ARG A 144 -9.56 3.22 12.40
C ARG A 144 -10.02 4.08 11.21
N ALA A 145 -10.69 3.51 10.21
CA ALA A 145 -10.89 4.15 8.90
C ALA A 145 -12.18 4.97 8.83
N PHE A 146 -13.34 4.32 8.90
CA PHE A 146 -14.66 4.93 8.66
C PHE A 146 -15.57 4.89 9.90
N GLY A 147 -14.98 4.79 11.08
CA GLY A 147 -15.73 4.86 12.33
C GLY A 147 -16.75 3.75 12.54
N GLY A 148 -16.60 2.60 11.88
CA GLY A 148 -17.60 1.51 11.89
C GLY A 148 -18.84 1.78 11.01
N ARG A 149 -18.78 2.73 10.07
CA ARG A 149 -19.85 3.00 9.08
C ARG A 149 -20.10 1.81 8.17
N PHE A 150 -19.03 1.23 7.63
CA PHE A 150 -19.11 0.11 6.70
C PHE A 150 -18.90 -1.21 7.42
N GLU A 151 -19.72 -2.20 7.10
CA GLU A 151 -19.65 -3.52 7.69
C GLU A 151 -19.93 -4.59 6.64
N PRO A 152 -19.43 -5.82 6.82
CA PRO A 152 -19.85 -6.92 5.97
C PRO A 152 -21.35 -7.21 6.09
N LYS A 153 -21.99 -7.53 4.97
CA LYS A 153 -23.42 -7.91 4.93
C LYS A 153 -23.68 -9.17 5.74
N ASP A 154 -22.80 -10.17 5.60
CA ASP A 154 -22.93 -11.49 6.24
C ASP A 154 -22.19 -11.60 7.58
N GLY A 155 -21.93 -10.47 8.23
CA GLY A 155 -21.14 -10.42 9.47
C GLY A 155 -19.78 -11.09 9.28
N TRP A 156 -19.37 -11.94 10.22
CA TRP A 156 -18.06 -12.62 10.19
C TRP A 156 -17.90 -13.65 9.06
N LEU A 157 -18.99 -14.08 8.40
CA LEU A 157 -18.91 -15.04 7.31
C LEU A 157 -18.22 -14.46 6.06
N TYR A 158 -18.03 -13.14 5.95
CA TYR A 158 -17.18 -12.57 4.89
C TYR A 158 -15.73 -13.09 4.91
N THR A 159 -15.28 -13.63 6.06
CA THR A 159 -13.95 -14.23 6.17
C THR A 159 -13.84 -15.58 5.46
N THR A 160 -14.96 -16.19 5.07
CA THR A 160 -15.02 -17.47 4.33
C THR A 160 -15.06 -17.27 2.81
N LEU A 161 -15.01 -16.02 2.34
CA LEU A 161 -14.95 -15.71 0.91
C LEU A 161 -13.75 -16.42 0.25
N GLU A 162 -14.07 -17.20 -0.78
CA GLU A 162 -13.11 -18.01 -1.52
C GLU A 162 -12.02 -17.18 -2.21
N GLY A 163 -10.79 -17.68 -2.20
CA GLY A 163 -9.73 -17.17 -3.05
C GLY A 163 -9.93 -17.52 -4.53
N GLY A 164 -9.12 -16.90 -5.38
CA GLY A 164 -9.09 -17.15 -6.83
C GLY A 164 -9.97 -16.22 -7.65
N LYS A 165 -10.65 -15.26 -7.03
CA LYS A 165 -11.48 -14.24 -7.71
C LYS A 165 -11.43 -12.88 -7.02
N SER A 166 -11.63 -11.82 -7.80
CA SER A 166 -11.86 -10.47 -7.29
C SER A 166 -13.29 -10.35 -6.73
N TYR A 167 -13.46 -9.44 -5.77
CA TYR A 167 -14.76 -9.09 -5.20
C TYR A 167 -15.03 -7.61 -5.40
N LYS A 168 -16.28 -7.26 -5.73
CA LYS A 168 -16.77 -5.90 -5.58
C LYS A 168 -17.02 -5.63 -4.11
N ALA A 169 -16.39 -4.60 -3.56
CA ALA A 169 -16.47 -4.24 -2.15
C ALA A 169 -17.94 -4.06 -1.71
N TRP A 170 -18.77 -3.39 -2.51
CA TRP A 170 -20.18 -3.13 -2.19
C TRP A 170 -21.12 -4.31 -2.43
N ASP A 171 -20.64 -5.39 -3.06
CA ASP A 171 -21.36 -6.66 -3.06
C ASP A 171 -21.21 -7.36 -1.70
N VAL A 172 -20.05 -7.19 -1.04
CA VAL A 172 -19.72 -7.79 0.27
C VAL A 172 -20.13 -6.91 1.45
N LEU A 173 -20.06 -5.59 1.28
CA LEU A 173 -20.21 -4.61 2.36
C LEU A 173 -21.54 -3.86 2.26
N LYS A 174 -22.05 -3.45 3.41
CA LYS A 174 -23.15 -2.51 3.55
C LYS A 174 -22.64 -1.19 4.14
N ASP A 175 -23.34 -0.13 3.79
CA ASP A 175 -23.22 1.17 4.43
C ASP A 175 -24.38 1.31 5.43
N ASN A 176 -24.06 1.43 6.71
CA ASN A 176 -25.07 1.56 7.76
C ASN A 176 -25.72 2.95 7.78
N TYR A 177 -25.21 3.91 7.02
CA TYR A 177 -25.69 5.30 6.99
C TYR A 177 -25.78 5.83 5.54
N PRO A 178 -26.56 5.18 4.66
CA PRO A 178 -26.55 5.45 3.22
C PRO A 178 -27.02 6.88 2.87
N ASP A 179 -27.89 7.46 3.70
CA ASP A 179 -28.54 8.75 3.42
C ASP A 179 -27.66 9.99 3.68
N ASN A 180 -26.46 9.81 4.24
CA ASN A 180 -25.48 10.90 4.42
C ASN A 180 -24.05 10.42 4.15
N ASN A 181 -23.08 11.32 4.20
CA ASN A 181 -21.65 11.05 3.98
C ASN A 181 -20.78 11.42 5.20
N GLU A 182 -21.34 11.45 6.41
CA GLU A 182 -20.59 11.88 7.60
C GLU A 182 -19.42 10.94 7.91
N GLN A 183 -18.21 11.53 7.95
CA GLN A 183 -16.96 10.87 8.32
C GLN A 183 -16.63 11.17 9.78
N LYS A 184 -17.06 10.30 10.69
CA LYS A 184 -16.87 10.39 12.14
C LYS A 184 -16.80 9.01 12.78
N ALA A 185 -16.43 8.93 14.05
CA ALA A 185 -16.58 7.70 14.83
C ALA A 185 -18.06 7.44 15.10
N HIS A 186 -18.64 6.41 14.48
CA HIS A 186 -20.04 6.01 14.69
C HIS A 186 -20.18 4.98 15.81
N LYS A 187 -19.09 4.28 16.15
CA LYS A 187 -19.04 3.28 17.24
C LYS A 187 -17.93 3.58 18.25
N PRO A 188 -18.12 3.25 19.53
CA PRO A 188 -17.02 3.26 20.51
C PRO A 188 -15.85 2.40 20.02
N GLY A 189 -14.62 2.81 20.33
CA GLY A 189 -13.41 2.09 19.92
C GLY A 189 -12.98 2.32 18.47
N THR A 190 -13.72 3.11 17.67
CA THR A 190 -13.37 3.41 16.27
C THR A 190 -12.76 4.80 16.08
N ALA A 191 -12.20 5.08 14.91
CA ALA A 191 -11.75 6.39 14.44
C ALA A 191 -12.13 6.62 12.97
N ALA A 192 -12.04 7.88 12.55
CA ALA A 192 -12.38 8.33 11.20
C ALA A 192 -11.13 8.81 10.43
N ALA A 193 -10.06 8.01 10.43
CA ALA A 193 -8.76 8.41 9.86
C ALA A 193 -8.68 8.29 8.32
N ALA A 194 -9.61 7.57 7.68
CA ALA A 194 -9.63 7.48 6.23
C ALA A 194 -9.89 8.85 5.59
N ASN A 195 -9.30 9.08 4.43
CA ASN A 195 -9.41 10.31 3.67
C ASN A 195 -9.31 10.06 2.15
N GLY A 196 -9.41 11.12 1.36
CA GLY A 196 -9.45 11.05 -0.10
C GLY A 196 -8.19 10.47 -0.76
N VAL A 197 -7.06 10.32 -0.05
CA VAL A 197 -5.82 9.75 -0.60
C VAL A 197 -5.73 8.23 -0.41
N CYS A 198 -6.33 7.69 0.65
CA CYS A 198 -6.11 6.31 1.09
C CYS A 198 -6.46 5.24 0.05
N TRP A 199 -7.42 5.50 -0.84
CA TRP A 199 -7.84 4.57 -1.90
C TRP A 199 -6.74 4.32 -2.95
N SER A 200 -5.82 5.27 -3.14
CA SER A 200 -4.82 5.25 -4.22
C SER A 200 -3.82 4.09 -4.13
N CYS A 201 -3.67 3.50 -2.94
CA CYS A 201 -2.86 2.29 -2.71
C CYS A 201 -3.73 1.02 -2.57
N LYS A 202 -4.98 1.05 -3.05
CA LYS A 202 -5.99 0.00 -2.82
C LYS A 202 -6.73 -0.36 -4.10
N SER A 203 -7.02 0.63 -4.94
CA SER A 203 -7.76 0.47 -6.19
C SER A 203 -7.25 1.42 -7.26
N THR A 204 -7.53 1.13 -8.51
CA THR A 204 -7.39 2.05 -9.65
C THR A 204 -8.73 2.48 -10.21
N ASP A 205 -9.86 2.10 -9.60
CA ASP A 205 -11.20 2.39 -10.13
C ASP A 205 -11.43 3.89 -10.38
N LEU A 206 -10.82 4.75 -9.55
CA LEU A 206 -10.93 6.21 -9.67
C LEU A 206 -9.81 6.84 -10.50
N MET A 207 -8.97 6.06 -11.20
CA MET A 207 -7.81 6.59 -11.93
C MET A 207 -8.17 7.56 -13.06
N LEU A 208 -9.41 7.53 -13.54
CA LEU A 208 -9.91 8.46 -14.57
C LEU A 208 -10.67 9.66 -13.99
N ASP A 209 -10.80 9.71 -12.66
CA ASP A 209 -11.61 10.67 -11.90
C ASP A 209 -10.77 11.44 -10.86
N TRP A 210 -9.46 11.16 -10.81
CA TRP A 210 -8.48 11.73 -9.90
C TRP A 210 -7.34 12.38 -10.69
N ALA A 211 -7.09 13.66 -10.46
CA ALA A 211 -5.98 14.38 -11.08
C ALA A 211 -4.63 14.00 -10.46
N TYR A 212 -3.54 14.26 -11.16
CA TYR A 212 -2.19 13.98 -10.66
C TYR A 212 -1.96 14.62 -9.28
N MET A 213 -1.39 13.84 -8.35
CA MET A 213 -1.22 14.15 -6.92
C MET A 213 -2.52 14.32 -6.12
N GLY A 214 -3.68 14.22 -6.75
CA GLY A 214 -4.98 14.54 -6.15
C GLY A 214 -5.25 16.02 -6.03
N ASP A 215 -4.63 16.84 -6.88
CA ASP A 215 -4.93 18.26 -6.92
C ASP A 215 -6.38 18.52 -7.31
N LYS A 216 -6.93 19.62 -6.79
CA LYS A 216 -8.25 20.08 -7.21
C LYS A 216 -8.15 20.61 -8.64
N ALA A 217 -8.82 19.95 -9.57
CA ALA A 217 -8.82 20.31 -10.98
C ALA A 217 -10.25 20.26 -11.53
N GLU A 218 -10.55 21.13 -12.50
CA GLU A 218 -11.82 21.09 -13.20
C GLU A 218 -11.99 19.74 -13.93
N GLY A 219 -13.16 19.13 -13.83
CA GLY A 219 -13.46 17.83 -14.44
C GLY A 219 -12.95 16.60 -13.69
N ALA A 220 -12.07 16.75 -12.68
CA ALA A 220 -11.73 15.68 -11.75
C ALA A 220 -12.85 15.55 -10.70
N LYS A 221 -13.41 14.34 -10.54
CA LYS A 221 -14.52 14.10 -9.61
C LYS A 221 -14.05 14.13 -8.16
N PHE A 222 -12.84 13.67 -7.90
CA PHE A 222 -12.26 13.56 -6.56
C PHE A 222 -10.87 14.18 -6.50
N HIS A 223 -10.51 14.66 -5.31
CA HIS A 223 -9.21 15.23 -4.97
C HIS A 223 -8.89 14.90 -3.49
N ARG A 224 -7.69 15.24 -3.00
CA ARG A 224 -7.23 14.89 -1.62
C ARG A 224 -8.21 15.29 -0.51
N GLY A 225 -8.86 16.44 -0.69
CA GLY A 225 -9.82 17.01 0.26
C GLY A 225 -11.28 16.60 0.04
N SER A 226 -11.57 15.70 -0.90
CA SER A 226 -12.93 15.17 -1.07
C SER A 226 -13.36 14.34 0.14
N ASN A 227 -14.66 14.29 0.40
CA ASN A 227 -15.20 13.46 1.47
C ASN A 227 -14.85 11.97 1.21
N PRO A 228 -14.18 11.28 2.14
CA PRO A 228 -13.71 9.92 1.90
C PRO A 228 -14.85 8.91 1.75
N VAL A 229 -16.02 9.13 2.35
CA VAL A 229 -17.19 8.27 2.19
C VAL A 229 -17.65 8.29 0.74
N ASP A 230 -17.73 9.48 0.12
CA ASP A 230 -18.13 9.63 -1.29
C ASP A 230 -17.10 9.03 -2.24
N VAL A 231 -15.81 9.18 -1.91
CA VAL A 231 -14.71 8.57 -2.66
C VAL A 231 -14.86 7.05 -2.68
N VAL A 232 -14.94 6.39 -1.52
CA VAL A 232 -14.95 4.92 -1.47
C VAL A 232 -16.25 4.29 -1.96
N ARG A 233 -17.39 5.00 -1.89
CA ARG A 233 -18.64 4.57 -2.56
C ARG A 233 -18.48 4.38 -4.08
N ASN A 234 -17.45 4.97 -4.67
CA ASN A 234 -17.11 4.83 -6.09
C ASN A 234 -15.96 3.82 -6.34
N VAL A 235 -15.43 3.20 -5.29
CA VAL A 235 -14.41 2.14 -5.38
C VAL A 235 -15.11 0.79 -5.23
N GLN A 236 -14.90 -0.09 -6.19
CA GLN A 236 -15.48 -1.43 -6.27
C GLN A 236 -14.42 -2.51 -6.06
N HIS A 237 -13.25 -2.40 -6.69
CA HIS A 237 -12.27 -3.50 -6.75
C HIS A 237 -11.00 -3.16 -5.99
N GLY A 238 -10.44 -4.16 -5.31
CA GLY A 238 -9.06 -4.12 -4.79
C GLY A 238 -8.07 -4.70 -5.79
N MET A 239 -6.85 -4.15 -5.84
CA MET A 239 -5.73 -4.66 -6.65
C MET A 239 -6.10 -4.91 -8.13
N ASN A 240 -6.45 -3.84 -8.85
CA ASN A 240 -6.69 -3.93 -10.29
C ASN A 240 -5.40 -4.30 -11.05
N CYS A 241 -5.51 -5.14 -12.09
CA CYS A 241 -4.36 -5.58 -12.89
C CYS A 241 -3.60 -4.41 -13.54
N ASN A 242 -4.31 -3.32 -13.81
CA ASN A 242 -3.78 -2.13 -14.47
C ASN A 242 -2.92 -1.22 -13.54
N PHE A 243 -2.72 -1.59 -12.26
CA PHE A 243 -1.69 -0.97 -11.42
C PHE A 243 -0.30 -1.12 -12.05
N CYS A 244 0.01 -2.33 -12.52
CA CYS A 244 1.35 -2.72 -12.96
C CYS A 244 1.46 -2.92 -14.48
N HIS A 245 0.33 -3.16 -15.15
CA HIS A 245 0.27 -3.43 -16.58
C HIS A 245 -0.51 -2.34 -17.29
N ASP A 246 0.07 -1.74 -18.31
CA ASP A 246 -0.67 -0.83 -19.17
C ASP A 246 -1.73 -1.61 -19.98
N PRO A 247 -3.02 -1.25 -19.91
CA PRO A 247 -4.08 -2.03 -20.58
C PRO A 247 -4.02 -1.93 -22.10
N HIS A 248 -3.41 -0.89 -22.67
CA HIS A 248 -3.32 -0.71 -24.13
C HIS A 248 -2.12 -1.44 -24.72
N SER A 249 -0.99 -1.47 -24.01
CA SER A 249 0.27 -2.02 -24.53
C SER A 249 0.72 -3.33 -23.86
N ALA A 250 0.08 -3.73 -22.77
CA ALA A 250 0.51 -4.79 -21.84
C ALA A 250 1.90 -4.56 -21.21
N LYS A 251 2.53 -3.40 -21.45
CA LYS A 251 3.87 -3.10 -20.96
C LYS A 251 3.86 -2.83 -19.45
N PRO A 252 4.97 -3.08 -18.76
CA PRO A 252 5.13 -2.77 -17.35
C PRO A 252 5.04 -1.26 -17.11
N ARG A 253 4.33 -0.84 -16.06
CA ARG A 253 4.20 0.56 -15.67
C ARG A 253 4.05 0.73 -14.16
N ILE A 254 4.13 1.99 -13.73
CA ILE A 254 3.57 2.49 -12.48
C ILE A 254 2.58 3.62 -12.79
N MET A 255 1.56 3.76 -11.95
CA MET A 255 0.55 4.81 -12.04
C MET A 255 0.32 5.57 -10.73
N ARG A 256 0.91 5.12 -9.61
CA ARG A 256 0.83 5.87 -8.35
C ARG A 256 1.53 7.22 -8.50
N ASP A 257 0.73 8.27 -8.48
CA ASP A 257 1.16 9.66 -8.65
C ASP A 257 2.30 10.08 -7.70
N ALA A 258 2.20 9.77 -6.40
CA ALA A 258 3.25 10.11 -5.42
C ALA A 258 4.57 9.37 -5.64
N LEU A 259 4.54 8.15 -6.20
CA LEU A 259 5.76 7.44 -6.61
C LEU A 259 6.39 8.12 -7.83
N ILE A 260 5.58 8.46 -8.84
CA ILE A 260 6.04 9.18 -10.02
C ILE A 260 6.65 10.53 -9.61
N ASP A 261 6.00 11.25 -8.68
CA ASP A 261 6.49 12.50 -8.13
C ASP A 261 7.85 12.29 -7.44
N ALA A 262 7.95 11.35 -6.50
CA ALA A 262 9.21 11.04 -5.82
C ALA A 262 10.34 10.62 -6.78
N MET A 263 10.02 9.89 -7.85
CA MET A 263 10.97 9.48 -8.89
C MET A 263 11.44 10.64 -9.78
N THR A 264 10.68 11.74 -9.84
CA THR A 264 10.97 12.89 -10.71
C THR A 264 11.46 14.14 -9.97
N ARG A 265 11.44 14.16 -8.63
CA ARG A 265 12.04 15.25 -7.83
C ARG A 265 13.54 15.40 -8.14
N GLU A 266 13.95 16.62 -8.45
CA GLU A 266 15.35 17.00 -8.68
C GLU A 266 16.01 17.45 -7.37
N GLY A 267 17.32 17.17 -7.22
CA GLY A 267 18.12 17.62 -6.07
C GLY A 267 17.72 17.02 -4.71
N LYS A 268 16.90 15.96 -4.69
CA LYS A 268 16.50 15.23 -3.48
C LYS A 268 17.11 13.83 -3.48
N MET A 269 17.39 13.31 -2.28
CA MET A 269 17.73 11.89 -2.11
C MET A 269 16.60 11.02 -2.68
N ASN A 270 16.97 9.91 -3.29
CA ASN A 270 16.02 8.99 -3.90
C ASN A 270 16.55 7.57 -3.73
N VAL A 271 15.95 6.82 -2.81
CA VAL A 271 16.45 5.50 -2.41
C VAL A 271 16.64 4.54 -3.59
N TYR A 272 15.77 4.64 -4.61
CA TYR A 272 15.89 3.82 -5.80
C TYR A 272 17.11 4.21 -6.65
N LYS A 273 17.27 5.50 -6.95
CA LYS A 273 18.39 6.00 -7.75
C LYS A 273 19.73 5.85 -7.03
N ASP A 274 19.73 5.99 -5.71
CA ASP A 274 20.94 6.02 -4.90
C ASP A 274 21.43 4.60 -4.54
N PHE A 275 20.52 3.64 -4.31
CA PHE A 275 20.88 2.33 -3.78
C PHE A 275 20.43 1.12 -4.60
N ALA A 276 19.39 1.24 -5.44
CA ALA A 276 18.88 0.07 -6.14
C ALA A 276 19.90 -0.44 -7.16
N ALA A 277 20.23 -1.72 -7.10
CA ALA A 277 21.03 -2.35 -8.14
C ALA A 277 20.21 -2.55 -9.42
N ARG A 278 20.84 -2.53 -10.61
CA ARG A 278 20.15 -2.75 -11.90
C ARG A 278 18.86 -1.93 -11.97
N GLN A 279 18.94 -0.61 -12.11
CA GLN A 279 17.75 0.23 -12.20
C GLN A 279 17.05 0.04 -13.55
N ALA A 280 15.72 0.17 -13.57
CA ALA A 280 14.91 0.26 -14.75
C ALA A 280 14.77 1.73 -15.14
N LYS A 281 14.64 2.00 -16.44
CA LYS A 281 14.38 3.35 -16.93
C LYS A 281 12.88 3.63 -16.86
N LEU A 282 12.57 4.87 -16.48
CA LEU A 282 11.21 5.36 -16.33
C LEU A 282 10.93 6.40 -17.43
N GLU A 283 9.86 6.22 -18.18
CA GLU A 283 9.32 7.22 -19.10
C GLU A 283 7.98 7.72 -18.57
N VAL A 284 7.94 8.96 -18.07
CA VAL A 284 6.71 9.57 -17.59
C VAL A 284 5.90 10.07 -18.78
N LYS A 285 4.66 9.59 -18.89
CA LYS A 285 3.70 9.97 -19.92
C LYS A 285 2.54 10.73 -19.30
N ASP A 286 2.17 11.84 -19.94
CA ASP A 286 0.89 12.47 -19.69
C ASP A 286 -0.23 11.67 -20.37
N VAL A 287 -1.27 11.35 -19.60
CA VAL A 287 -2.46 10.61 -20.03
C VAL A 287 -3.76 11.35 -19.70
N GLY A 288 -3.66 12.66 -19.45
CA GLY A 288 -4.77 13.58 -19.13
C GLY A 288 -5.69 13.86 -20.32
N VAL A 289 -6.54 12.91 -20.70
CA VAL A 289 -7.53 13.08 -21.79
C VAL A 289 -8.91 13.58 -21.31
N ARG A 290 -9.03 13.94 -20.01
CA ARG A 290 -10.30 14.30 -19.36
C ARG A 290 -10.36 15.77 -18.89
N GLY A 291 -9.48 16.62 -19.41
CA GLY A 291 -9.42 18.05 -19.08
C GLY A 291 -8.60 18.38 -17.84
N PHE A 292 -7.87 17.40 -17.31
CA PHE A 292 -6.95 17.58 -16.18
C PHE A 292 -5.79 16.59 -16.29
N ASP A 293 -4.66 16.97 -15.72
CA ASP A 293 -3.41 16.23 -15.78
C ASP A 293 -3.52 14.90 -15.06
N ARG A 294 -3.04 13.84 -15.72
CA ARG A 294 -2.82 12.53 -15.13
C ARG A 294 -1.53 11.98 -15.70
N LYS A 295 -0.76 11.28 -14.88
CA LYS A 295 0.51 10.72 -15.31
C LYS A 295 0.58 9.24 -15.01
N VAL A 296 1.18 8.51 -15.94
CA VAL A 296 1.69 7.15 -15.71
C VAL A 296 3.18 7.16 -16.04
N ALA A 297 3.91 6.18 -15.57
CA ALA A 297 5.29 6.00 -15.97
C ALA A 297 5.54 4.59 -16.48
N MET A 298 5.94 4.51 -17.75
CA MET A 298 6.26 3.27 -18.42
C MET A 298 7.66 2.81 -18.00
N LEU A 299 7.82 1.51 -17.79
CA LEU A 299 9.11 0.92 -17.46
C LEU A 299 9.72 0.28 -18.72
N ASP A 300 11.03 0.44 -18.92
CA ASP A 300 11.74 -0.22 -20.04
C ASP A 300 11.79 -1.76 -19.90
N ARG A 301 11.64 -2.26 -18.67
CA ARG A 301 11.46 -3.67 -18.33
C ARG A 301 10.61 -3.81 -17.08
N ALA A 302 10.10 -5.02 -16.83
CA ALA A 302 9.43 -5.32 -15.59
C ALA A 302 10.43 -5.21 -14.42
N ASP A 303 10.17 -4.26 -13.52
CA ASP A 303 10.87 -4.12 -12.26
C ASP A 303 9.84 -4.16 -11.14
N SER A 304 9.70 -5.34 -10.54
CA SER A 304 8.69 -5.55 -9.50
C SER A 304 8.92 -4.67 -8.28
N ARG A 305 10.15 -4.16 -8.05
CA ARG A 305 10.43 -3.26 -6.93
C ARG A 305 9.68 -1.94 -7.09
N LEU A 306 9.63 -1.38 -8.30
CA LEU A 306 8.85 -0.17 -8.59
C LEU A 306 7.35 -0.46 -8.67
N MET A 307 6.95 -1.61 -9.20
CA MET A 307 5.53 -1.99 -9.25
C MET A 307 4.93 -2.17 -7.86
N CYS A 308 5.63 -2.84 -6.95
CA CYS A 308 5.22 -3.04 -5.55
C CYS A 308 5.31 -1.72 -4.76
N ALA A 309 6.31 -0.87 -5.05
CA ALA A 309 6.46 0.45 -4.42
C ALA A 309 5.34 1.46 -4.73
N GLN A 310 4.37 1.11 -5.57
CA GLN A 310 3.15 1.91 -5.69
C GLN A 310 2.35 1.93 -4.37
N CYS A 311 2.54 0.91 -3.53
CA CYS A 311 1.83 0.77 -2.26
C CYS A 311 2.78 0.47 -1.09
N HIS A 312 3.78 -0.40 -1.28
CA HIS A 312 4.64 -0.94 -0.22
C HIS A 312 5.80 0.00 0.13
N VAL A 313 5.44 1.18 0.63
CA VAL A 313 6.35 2.29 0.92
C VAL A 313 5.94 3.02 2.20
N GLU A 314 6.87 3.80 2.74
CA GLU A 314 6.54 4.89 3.65
C GLU A 314 5.83 6.01 2.89
N TYR A 315 4.79 6.58 3.52
CA TYR A 315 4.05 7.68 2.92
C TYR A 315 3.39 8.57 3.97
N VAL A 316 3.16 9.82 3.57
CA VAL A 316 2.12 10.66 4.15
C VAL A 316 0.88 10.59 3.26
N CYS A 317 -0.25 10.19 3.85
CA CYS A 317 -1.55 10.23 3.18
C CYS A 317 -2.60 10.96 4.02
N ASN A 318 -2.18 11.84 4.93
CA ASN A 318 -3.05 12.43 5.95
C ASN A 318 -2.65 13.88 6.25
N PRO A 319 -3.54 14.65 6.89
CA PRO A 319 -3.19 15.94 7.46
C PRO A 319 -2.17 15.76 8.59
N GLY A 320 -1.51 16.85 8.95
CA GLY A 320 -0.51 16.85 10.03
C GLY A 320 -0.18 18.27 10.48
N MET A 321 1.07 18.48 10.87
CA MET A 321 1.60 19.78 11.27
C MET A 321 2.97 20.02 10.64
N ASN A 322 3.28 21.29 10.41
CA ASN A 322 4.61 21.73 10.01
C ASN A 322 5.32 22.31 11.24
N VAL A 323 6.36 21.64 11.74
CA VAL A 323 7.09 22.07 12.94
C VAL A 323 8.04 23.25 12.69
N LYS A 324 8.30 23.59 11.42
CA LYS A 324 9.11 24.77 11.05
C LYS A 324 8.27 26.05 11.07
N THR A 325 6.99 25.96 10.69
CA THR A 325 6.08 27.12 10.65
C THR A 325 5.11 27.17 11.82
N GLY A 326 4.88 26.05 12.50
CA GLY A 326 3.86 25.91 13.55
C GLY A 326 2.43 25.72 13.00
N GLU A 327 2.27 25.66 11.68
CA GLU A 327 0.95 25.60 11.03
C GLU A 327 0.43 24.17 10.87
N LYS A 328 -0.89 24.04 10.75
CA LYS A 328 -1.53 22.77 10.37
C LYS A 328 -1.31 22.52 8.88
N VAL A 329 -1.08 21.26 8.52
CA VAL A 329 -0.99 20.82 7.13
C VAL A 329 -2.32 20.16 6.76
N GLY A 330 -3.12 20.84 5.93
CA GLY A 330 -4.39 20.36 5.40
C GLY A 330 -4.29 19.72 4.01
N PHE A 331 -5.40 19.20 3.49
CA PHE A 331 -5.46 18.51 2.19
C PHE A 331 -5.25 19.42 0.97
N ASP A 332 -5.26 20.74 1.17
CA ASP A 332 -4.80 21.72 0.20
C ASP A 332 -3.29 21.56 -0.08
N SER A 333 -2.50 21.13 0.92
CA SER A 333 -1.08 20.84 0.74
C SER A 333 -0.83 19.48 0.06
N ARG A 334 0.08 19.45 -0.91
CA ARG A 334 0.59 18.21 -1.51
C ARG A 334 1.37 17.33 -0.53
N LEU A 335 1.78 17.86 0.64
CA LEU A 335 2.38 17.05 1.70
C LEU A 335 1.44 15.95 2.20
N THR A 336 0.12 16.10 2.03
CA THR A 336 -0.87 15.07 2.39
C THR A 336 -0.94 13.89 1.41
N ASN A 337 -0.12 13.90 0.35
CA ASN A 337 0.10 12.78 -0.57
C ASN A 337 1.58 12.75 -0.97
N LEU A 338 2.44 12.30 -0.06
CA LEU A 338 3.89 12.39 -0.19
C LEU A 338 4.53 11.01 0.04
N PHE A 339 5.38 10.58 -0.87
CA PHE A 339 6.34 9.51 -0.59
C PHE A 339 7.68 10.15 -0.21
N PRO A 340 8.19 9.95 1.03
CA PRO A 340 9.54 10.38 1.40
C PRO A 340 10.61 9.78 0.50
N TRP A 341 10.44 8.50 0.16
CA TRP A 341 11.26 7.78 -0.81
C TRP A 341 12.76 7.75 -0.45
N VAL A 342 13.01 7.58 0.85
CA VAL A 342 14.32 7.43 1.49
C VAL A 342 14.26 6.25 2.46
N ASN A 343 15.39 5.60 2.75
CA ASN A 343 15.43 4.47 3.68
C ASN A 343 15.55 4.90 5.15
N ALA A 344 15.57 3.93 6.06
CA ALA A 344 15.66 4.17 7.51
C ALA A 344 16.89 4.99 7.95
N ASP A 345 18.02 4.89 7.22
CA ASP A 345 19.23 5.64 7.57
C ASP A 345 19.06 7.15 7.26
N GLN A 346 18.10 7.52 6.41
CA GLN A 346 17.86 8.88 5.90
C GLN A 346 16.53 9.50 6.37
N ILE A 347 15.58 8.68 6.83
CA ILE A 347 14.17 9.08 7.03
C ILE A 347 13.99 10.21 8.06
N GLU A 348 14.77 10.19 9.13
CA GLU A 348 14.72 11.21 10.18
C GLU A 348 15.15 12.58 9.64
N ALA A 349 16.29 12.62 8.94
CA ALA A 349 16.79 13.85 8.31
C ALA A 349 15.82 14.38 7.25
N TYR A 350 15.19 13.48 6.48
CA TYR A 350 14.18 13.87 5.50
C TYR A 350 12.97 14.56 6.15
N TYR A 351 12.42 13.98 7.22
CA TYR A 351 11.28 14.59 7.91
C TYR A 351 11.66 15.87 8.67
N ASP A 352 12.90 16.00 9.15
CA ASP A 352 13.42 17.27 9.64
C ASP A 352 13.55 18.32 8.54
N GLU A 353 13.96 17.92 7.33
CA GLU A 353 14.04 18.81 6.17
C GLU A 353 12.65 19.28 5.71
N VAL A 354 11.68 18.37 5.61
CA VAL A 354 10.31 18.70 5.18
C VAL A 354 9.53 19.43 6.28
N GLY A 355 9.84 19.17 7.55
CA GLY A 355 9.16 19.75 8.70
C GLY A 355 7.78 19.16 8.99
N PHE A 356 7.34 18.15 8.25
CA PHE A 356 6.06 17.48 8.50
C PHE A 356 6.13 16.55 9.71
N ARG A 357 5.07 16.55 10.52
CA ARG A 357 4.81 15.59 11.61
C ARG A 357 3.33 15.20 11.61
N ASP A 358 3.04 13.95 11.92
CA ASP A 358 1.70 13.39 11.89
C ASP A 358 0.89 13.74 13.15
N PHE A 359 1.51 13.60 14.32
CA PHE A 359 0.79 13.74 15.58
C PHE A 359 1.67 14.23 16.72
N LYS A 360 1.03 14.75 17.77
CA LYS A 360 1.68 15.08 19.02
C LYS A 360 1.41 13.97 20.03
N HIS A 361 2.46 13.39 20.59
CA HIS A 361 2.35 12.38 21.62
C HIS A 361 1.71 12.98 22.89
N ASN A 362 0.63 12.37 23.38
CA ASN A 362 -0.17 12.88 24.49
C ASN A 362 0.61 12.97 25.82
N LEU A 363 1.45 11.98 26.13
CA LEU A 363 2.26 12.00 27.36
C LEU A 363 3.45 12.97 27.29
N THR A 364 4.37 12.73 26.35
CA THR A 364 5.66 13.45 26.29
C THR A 364 5.55 14.84 25.66
N GLY A 365 4.55 15.05 24.80
CA GLY A 365 4.39 16.27 23.99
C GLY A 365 5.29 16.33 22.76
N ALA A 366 6.06 15.28 22.44
CA ALA A 366 6.87 15.21 21.23
C ALA A 366 5.99 15.21 19.97
N THR A 367 6.45 15.84 18.89
CA THR A 367 5.79 15.83 17.58
C THR A 367 6.39 14.74 16.71
N LEU A 368 5.63 13.70 16.43
CA LEU A 368 6.10 12.43 15.88
C LEU A 368 5.62 12.23 14.44
N VAL A 369 6.37 11.40 13.71
CA VAL A 369 5.99 10.87 12.40
C VAL A 369 5.35 9.51 12.61
N LYS A 370 4.30 9.21 11.86
CA LYS A 370 3.71 7.87 11.79
C LYS A 370 4.35 7.14 10.60
N MET A 371 4.88 5.95 10.82
CA MET A 371 5.50 5.13 9.77
C MET A 371 4.54 4.07 9.20
N GLN A 372 4.58 3.80 7.90
CA GLN A 372 3.74 2.82 7.20
C GLN A 372 4.61 1.99 6.25
N HIS A 373 4.62 0.66 6.46
CA HIS A 373 5.19 -0.38 5.60
C HIS A 373 6.25 0.04 4.54
N PRO A 374 7.44 0.54 4.96
CA PRO A 374 8.52 0.95 4.05
C PRO A 374 9.28 -0.24 3.45
N ASP A 375 8.57 -1.19 2.86
CA ASP A 375 9.13 -2.47 2.42
C ASP A 375 10.10 -2.27 1.24
N ALA A 376 9.76 -1.38 0.29
CA ALA A 376 10.60 -1.11 -0.88
C ALA A 376 11.88 -0.35 -0.50
N GLU A 377 11.76 0.73 0.29
CA GLU A 377 12.90 1.55 0.72
C GLU A 377 13.88 0.74 1.58
N THR A 378 13.36 -0.20 2.38
CA THR A 378 14.17 -1.15 3.13
C THR A 378 14.94 -2.10 2.21
N TYR A 379 14.32 -2.55 1.12
CA TYR A 379 14.89 -3.57 0.23
C TYR A 379 16.08 -3.06 -0.59
N PHE A 380 16.03 -1.80 -1.06
CA PHE A 380 17.08 -1.26 -1.93
C PHE A 380 18.45 -1.22 -1.24
N GLY A 381 19.48 -1.66 -1.97
CA GLY A 381 20.84 -1.77 -1.46
C GLY A 381 21.09 -2.98 -0.55
N SER A 382 20.07 -3.82 -0.29
CA SER A 382 20.22 -5.08 0.44
C SER A 382 21.12 -6.08 -0.30
N LYS A 383 21.48 -7.17 0.37
CA LYS A 383 22.27 -8.26 -0.25
C LYS A 383 21.53 -8.90 -1.42
N HIS A 384 20.21 -9.09 -1.30
CA HIS A 384 19.38 -9.68 -2.37
C HIS A 384 19.21 -8.72 -3.54
N ASP A 385 18.99 -7.44 -3.27
CA ASP A 385 18.92 -6.40 -4.31
C ASP A 385 20.22 -6.35 -5.12
N LYS A 386 21.37 -6.29 -4.43
CA LYS A 386 22.71 -6.28 -5.05
C LYS A 386 23.00 -7.56 -5.85
N ALA A 387 22.47 -8.71 -5.42
CA ALA A 387 22.55 -9.97 -6.17
C ALA A 387 21.63 -9.99 -7.41
N GLY A 388 20.74 -9.00 -7.54
CA GLY A 388 19.84 -8.84 -8.68
C GLY A 388 18.51 -9.58 -8.56
N ALA A 389 18.14 -10.00 -7.34
CA ALA A 389 16.76 -10.39 -7.05
C ALA A 389 15.88 -9.13 -7.03
N ASP A 390 14.57 -9.35 -7.15
CA ASP A 390 13.55 -8.32 -7.00
C ASP A 390 12.38 -8.87 -6.17
N CYS A 391 11.32 -8.07 -5.96
CA CYS A 391 10.18 -8.49 -5.14
C CYS A 391 9.52 -9.76 -5.71
N ALA A 392 9.34 -9.83 -7.03
CA ALA A 392 8.73 -10.96 -7.71
C ALA A 392 9.57 -12.24 -7.61
N SER A 393 10.91 -12.12 -7.55
CA SER A 393 11.81 -13.27 -7.36
C SER A 393 11.48 -14.09 -6.10
N CYS A 394 10.92 -13.47 -5.05
CA CYS A 394 10.54 -14.12 -3.80
C CYS A 394 9.03 -14.27 -3.62
N HIS A 395 8.25 -13.27 -4.04
CA HIS A 395 6.81 -13.21 -3.74
C HIS A 395 5.92 -13.63 -4.92
N MET A 396 6.45 -13.66 -6.14
CA MET A 396 5.71 -13.95 -7.38
C MET A 396 6.57 -14.78 -8.34
N PRO A 397 7.07 -15.97 -7.93
CA PRO A 397 8.03 -16.73 -8.72
C PRO A 397 7.41 -17.24 -10.03
N LYS A 398 8.28 -17.61 -10.98
CA LYS A 398 7.83 -18.36 -12.16
C LYS A 398 7.49 -19.79 -11.78
N VAL A 399 6.31 -20.25 -12.20
CA VAL A 399 5.79 -21.60 -11.96
C VAL A 399 5.26 -22.19 -13.26
N LYS A 400 4.99 -23.51 -13.28
CA LYS A 400 4.36 -24.18 -14.44
C LYS A 400 2.91 -24.50 -14.12
N ASP A 401 2.03 -24.33 -15.12
CA ASP A 401 0.66 -24.84 -15.04
C ASP A 401 0.57 -26.35 -15.27
N GLU A 402 -0.64 -26.91 -15.20
CA GLU A 402 -0.92 -28.34 -15.42
C GLU A 402 -0.47 -28.85 -16.80
N ASN A 403 -0.36 -27.96 -17.79
CA ASN A 403 0.08 -28.26 -19.15
C ASN A 403 1.60 -28.02 -19.33
N GLY A 404 2.32 -27.68 -18.26
CA GLY A 404 3.75 -27.42 -18.28
C GLY A 404 4.14 -26.02 -18.81
N LYS A 405 3.17 -25.14 -19.13
CA LYS A 405 3.44 -23.78 -19.58
C LYS A 405 3.88 -22.92 -18.40
N THR A 406 5.00 -22.23 -18.57
CA THR A 406 5.53 -21.33 -17.54
C THR A 406 4.75 -20.02 -17.49
N TYR A 407 4.38 -19.58 -16.30
CA TYR A 407 3.80 -18.26 -16.05
C TYR A 407 4.37 -17.66 -14.75
N THR A 408 4.17 -16.37 -14.55
CA THR A 408 4.55 -15.71 -13.28
C THR A 408 3.39 -15.86 -12.31
N MET A 409 3.64 -16.47 -11.15
CA MET A 409 2.65 -16.61 -10.09
C MET A 409 2.27 -15.23 -9.57
N HIS A 410 0.99 -14.88 -9.55
CA HIS A 410 0.56 -13.56 -9.04
C HIS A 410 0.09 -13.59 -7.57
N TRP A 411 0.17 -14.74 -6.90
CA TRP A 411 -0.09 -14.83 -5.46
C TRP A 411 1.09 -14.24 -4.69
N ALA A 412 1.08 -12.91 -4.52
CA ALA A 412 2.05 -12.17 -3.72
C ALA A 412 1.91 -12.57 -2.24
N THR A 413 2.76 -13.50 -1.80
CA THR A 413 2.70 -14.11 -0.47
C THR A 413 4.09 -14.40 0.08
N SER A 414 4.18 -14.91 1.30
CA SER A 414 5.44 -15.34 1.90
C SER A 414 6.20 -16.33 1.00
N PRO A 415 7.51 -16.16 0.76
CA PRO A 415 8.31 -17.10 -0.02
C PRO A 415 8.35 -18.51 0.61
N LYS A 416 7.95 -18.67 1.87
CA LYS A 416 7.80 -19.97 2.53
C LYS A 416 6.81 -20.90 1.83
N HIS A 417 5.88 -20.38 1.02
CA HIS A 417 4.98 -21.20 0.21
C HIS A 417 5.62 -21.72 -1.09
N TYR A 418 6.79 -21.20 -1.47
CA TYR A 418 7.45 -21.47 -2.76
C TYR A 418 8.97 -21.61 -2.61
N VAL A 419 9.45 -22.23 -1.53
CA VAL A 419 10.89 -22.22 -1.19
C VAL A 419 11.74 -22.83 -2.31
N LYS A 420 11.20 -23.82 -3.03
CA LYS A 420 11.86 -24.46 -4.17
C LYS A 420 12.02 -23.51 -5.35
N GLU A 421 10.93 -22.81 -5.71
CA GLU A 421 10.87 -21.91 -6.86
C GLU A 421 11.54 -20.55 -6.59
N THR A 422 11.71 -20.19 -5.31
CA THR A 422 12.29 -18.92 -4.88
C THR A 422 13.71 -19.11 -4.37
N CYS A 423 13.89 -19.52 -3.12
CA CYS A 423 15.17 -19.59 -2.41
C CYS A 423 16.14 -20.59 -3.05
N LEU A 424 15.68 -21.82 -3.33
CA LEU A 424 16.56 -22.91 -3.79
C LEU A 424 16.96 -22.78 -5.27
N SER A 425 16.38 -21.83 -6.00
CA SER A 425 16.85 -21.45 -7.34
C SER A 425 18.28 -20.89 -7.31
N CYS A 426 18.65 -20.24 -6.19
CA CYS A 426 19.94 -19.59 -5.98
C CYS A 426 20.78 -20.28 -4.90
N HIS A 427 20.17 -20.74 -3.81
CA HIS A 427 20.83 -21.42 -2.68
C HIS A 427 20.88 -22.94 -2.87
N LYS A 428 21.64 -23.39 -3.88
CA LYS A 428 21.68 -24.80 -4.31
C LYS A 428 22.33 -25.76 -3.31
N ASP A 429 23.11 -25.24 -2.37
CA ASP A 429 23.80 -25.96 -1.31
C ASP A 429 22.95 -26.09 -0.02
N LYS A 430 21.65 -25.80 -0.12
CA LYS A 430 20.71 -25.78 0.99
C LYS A 430 19.43 -26.55 0.65
N ASN A 431 18.68 -26.89 1.68
CA ASN A 431 17.33 -27.44 1.55
C ASN A 431 16.27 -26.50 2.14
N GLU A 432 15.00 -26.84 1.90
CA GLU A 432 13.85 -26.04 2.33
C GLU A 432 13.82 -25.78 3.83
N LYS A 433 14.08 -26.81 4.65
CA LYS A 433 14.13 -26.69 6.11
C LYS A 433 15.21 -25.70 6.56
N GLN A 434 16.39 -25.73 5.93
CA GLN A 434 17.48 -24.80 6.26
C GLN A 434 17.12 -23.35 5.88
N MET A 435 16.47 -23.14 4.74
CA MET A 435 16.02 -21.81 4.32
C MET A 435 14.95 -21.24 5.25
N VAL A 436 13.95 -22.05 5.59
CA VAL A 436 12.90 -21.64 6.54
C VAL A 436 13.51 -21.34 7.92
N ALA A 437 14.40 -22.21 8.41
CA ALA A 437 15.07 -21.99 9.69
C ALA A 437 15.91 -20.71 9.72
N ALA A 438 16.57 -20.35 8.61
CA ALA A 438 17.31 -19.09 8.50
C ALA A 438 16.38 -17.87 8.60
N ILE A 439 15.25 -17.89 7.87
CA ILE A 439 14.23 -16.83 7.92
C ILE A 439 13.71 -16.67 9.36
N ASP A 440 13.42 -17.77 10.04
CA ASP A 440 12.89 -17.76 11.41
C ASP A 440 13.92 -17.31 12.45
N ALA A 441 15.19 -17.71 12.30
CA ALA A 441 16.26 -17.23 13.16
C ALA A 441 16.49 -15.71 13.01
N MET A 442 16.44 -15.19 11.78
CA MET A 442 16.52 -13.75 11.52
C MET A 442 15.35 -13.00 12.15
N LYS A 443 14.13 -13.56 12.05
CA LYS A 443 12.96 -13.00 12.74
C LYS A 443 13.13 -13.00 14.26
N GLY A 444 13.56 -14.10 14.87
CA GLY A 444 13.77 -14.17 16.32
C GLY A 444 14.81 -13.16 16.83
N HIS A 445 15.93 -13.00 16.12
CA HIS A 445 16.92 -11.98 16.46
C HIS A 445 16.36 -10.55 16.32
N PHE A 446 15.66 -10.28 15.22
CA PHE A 446 15.01 -8.99 14.97
C PHE A 446 13.99 -8.65 16.06
N ASP A 447 13.09 -9.59 16.40
CA ASP A 447 12.08 -9.38 17.44
C ASP A 447 12.74 -9.03 18.77
N GLY A 448 13.86 -9.68 19.13
CA GLY A 448 14.65 -9.33 20.31
C GLY A 448 15.17 -7.88 20.29
N LYS A 449 15.61 -7.36 19.13
CA LYS A 449 16.03 -5.96 18.99
C LYS A 449 14.88 -4.98 19.09
N VAL A 450 13.71 -5.33 18.54
CA VAL A 450 12.50 -4.52 18.71
C VAL A 450 12.11 -4.45 20.19
N ARG A 451 12.06 -5.59 20.89
CA ARG A 451 11.72 -5.63 22.33
C ARG A 451 12.70 -4.83 23.19
N GLU A 452 13.99 -4.83 22.86
CA GLU A 452 14.98 -4.00 23.55
C GLU A 452 14.70 -2.49 23.34
N ALA A 453 14.43 -2.06 22.10
CA ALA A 453 14.09 -0.66 21.81
C ALA A 453 12.82 -0.22 22.56
N GLU A 454 11.79 -1.08 22.58
CA GLU A 454 10.55 -0.82 23.32
C GLU A 454 10.78 -0.74 24.82
N SER A 455 11.63 -1.61 25.39
CA SER A 455 12.00 -1.54 26.80
C SER A 455 12.63 -0.20 27.16
N ARG A 456 13.59 0.30 26.35
CA ARG A 456 14.22 1.61 26.58
C ARG A 456 13.26 2.77 26.37
N MET A 457 12.38 2.69 25.38
CA MET A 457 11.32 3.69 25.20
C MET A 457 10.35 3.71 26.38
N ASN A 458 10.05 2.56 26.99
CA ASN A 458 9.22 2.50 28.18
C ASN A 458 9.89 3.16 29.39
N ASP A 459 11.20 2.96 29.58
CA ASP A 459 11.99 3.68 30.59
C ASP A 459 11.94 5.21 30.37
N MET A 460 12.07 5.63 29.11
CA MET A 460 11.96 7.05 28.71
C MET A 460 10.57 7.61 29.05
N PHE A 461 9.49 6.90 28.74
CA PHE A 461 8.14 7.35 29.06
C PHE A 461 7.92 7.49 30.58
N ASN A 462 8.39 6.51 31.37
CA ASN A 462 8.33 6.60 32.83
C ASN A 462 9.11 7.80 33.36
N ALA A 463 10.29 8.09 32.79
CA ALA A 463 11.09 9.26 33.16
C ALA A 463 10.38 10.58 32.80
N PHE A 464 9.68 10.65 31.68
CA PHE A 464 8.87 11.81 31.30
C PHE A 464 7.73 12.08 32.27
N GLU A 465 7.00 11.04 32.69
CA GLU A 465 5.92 11.15 33.67
C GLU A 465 6.42 11.76 34.98
N LEU A 466 7.53 11.24 35.50
CA LEU A 466 8.13 11.73 36.75
C LEU A 466 8.68 13.15 36.58
N ALA A 467 9.40 13.43 35.49
CA ALA A 467 10.00 14.74 35.23
C ALA A 467 8.93 15.84 35.15
N LYS A 468 7.79 15.57 34.50
CA LYS A 468 6.65 16.49 34.47
C LYS A 468 6.04 16.67 35.86
N THR A 469 5.89 15.59 36.62
CA THR A 469 5.31 15.63 37.98
C THR A 469 6.14 16.48 38.94
N VAL A 470 7.47 16.39 38.89
CA VAL A 470 8.36 17.18 39.76
C VAL A 470 8.64 18.59 39.24
N GLY A 471 8.18 18.90 38.02
CA GLY A 471 8.34 20.22 37.39
C GLY A 471 9.75 20.48 36.85
N VAL A 472 10.37 19.51 36.18
CA VAL A 472 11.60 19.73 35.38
C VAL A 472 11.35 20.81 34.33
N SER A 473 12.37 21.62 34.01
CA SER A 473 12.23 22.77 33.11
C SER A 473 11.83 22.34 31.69
N GLU A 474 11.08 23.22 30.99
CA GLU A 474 10.69 22.98 29.61
C GLU A 474 11.88 22.88 28.64
N GLU A 475 13.02 23.52 28.95
CA GLU A 475 14.24 23.36 28.15
C GLU A 475 14.74 21.91 28.15
N VAL A 476 14.77 21.26 29.32
CA VAL A 476 15.18 19.85 29.43
C VAL A 476 14.12 18.94 28.80
N LEU A 477 12.83 19.21 29.03
CA LEU A 477 11.75 18.45 28.41
C LEU A 477 11.78 18.56 26.88
N ALA A 478 12.10 19.72 26.32
CA ALA A 478 12.24 19.92 24.88
C ALA A 478 13.40 19.10 24.29
N LYS A 479 14.57 19.06 24.97
CA LYS A 479 15.70 18.21 24.57
C LYS A 479 15.32 16.73 24.61
N ALA A 480 14.62 16.29 25.66
CA ALA A 480 14.13 14.92 25.77
C ALA A 480 13.09 14.58 24.69
N ARG A 481 12.22 15.53 24.30
CA ARG A 481 11.23 15.32 23.23
C ARG A 481 11.91 15.09 21.88
N LYS A 482 13.03 15.76 21.60
CA LYS A 482 13.83 15.48 20.40
C LYS A 482 14.43 14.09 20.38
N LEU A 483 14.93 13.61 21.52
CA LEU A 483 15.39 12.22 21.63
C LEU A 483 14.23 11.22 21.47
N HIS A 484 13.03 11.56 21.92
CA HIS A 484 11.85 10.74 21.65
C HIS A 484 11.48 10.72 20.16
N GLU A 485 11.56 11.84 19.43
CA GLU A 485 11.36 11.85 17.97
C GLU A 485 12.30 10.84 17.28
N SER A 486 13.59 10.88 17.60
CA SER A 486 14.59 9.93 17.09
C SER A 486 14.31 8.48 17.53
N ALA A 487 13.93 8.26 18.79
CA ALA A 487 13.62 6.93 19.30
C ALA A 487 12.41 6.32 18.59
N HIS A 488 11.36 7.12 18.40
CA HIS A 488 10.12 6.68 17.78
C HIS A 488 10.31 6.31 16.32
N ILE A 489 10.87 7.21 15.50
CA ILE A 489 10.97 6.97 14.06
C ILE A 489 11.86 5.75 13.75
N ASN A 490 12.93 5.55 14.52
CA ASN A 490 13.83 4.42 14.38
C ASN A 490 13.30 3.10 15.00
N TRP A 491 12.20 3.14 15.75
CA TRP A 491 11.47 1.94 16.18
C TRP A 491 10.32 1.64 15.23
N GLU A 492 9.47 2.63 14.98
CA GLU A 492 8.21 2.43 14.27
C GLU A 492 8.42 2.08 12.80
N TYR A 493 9.51 2.56 12.17
CA TYR A 493 9.88 2.15 10.81
C TYR A 493 9.86 0.61 10.68
N TRP A 494 10.35 -0.10 11.70
CA TRP A 494 10.51 -1.56 11.68
C TRP A 494 9.30 -2.33 12.17
N THR A 495 8.46 -1.74 13.03
CA THR A 495 7.16 -2.35 13.34
C THR A 495 6.17 -2.11 12.21
N ALA A 496 6.39 -1.09 11.37
CA ALA A 496 5.62 -0.80 10.17
C ALA A 496 6.01 -1.71 8.98
N ALA A 497 7.31 -1.94 8.74
CA ALA A 497 7.80 -2.79 7.67
C ALA A 497 7.40 -4.27 7.85
N ASN A 498 6.84 -4.89 6.82
CA ASN A 498 6.39 -6.28 6.86
C ASN A 498 7.54 -7.26 6.67
N GLY A 499 8.52 -6.90 5.84
CA GLY A 499 9.75 -7.66 5.61
C GLY A 499 10.92 -7.26 6.52
N ALA A 500 10.66 -6.52 7.60
CA ALA A 500 11.66 -5.85 8.44
C ALA A 500 12.86 -6.73 8.83
N TYR A 501 12.60 -7.99 9.18
CA TYR A 501 13.63 -8.91 9.64
C TYR A 501 14.46 -9.53 8.52
N PHE A 502 14.01 -9.49 7.26
CA PHE A 502 14.62 -10.24 6.16
C PHE A 502 15.11 -9.36 5.00
N HIS A 503 14.34 -8.32 4.63
CA HIS A 503 14.64 -7.49 3.45
C HIS A 503 15.98 -6.78 3.59
N ASN A 504 16.29 -6.24 4.78
CA ASN A 504 17.60 -5.66 5.08
C ASN A 504 17.88 -5.69 6.59
N HIS A 505 18.24 -6.88 7.09
CA HIS A 505 18.42 -7.14 8.51
C HIS A 505 19.46 -6.23 9.17
N ASP A 506 20.58 -5.96 8.48
CA ASP A 506 21.65 -5.12 9.04
C ASP A 506 21.19 -3.67 9.23
N MET A 507 20.37 -3.13 8.31
CA MET A 507 19.76 -1.80 8.47
C MET A 507 18.76 -1.78 9.63
N ALA A 508 17.95 -2.84 9.76
CA ALA A 508 17.01 -2.98 10.87
C ALA A 508 17.70 -2.94 12.23
N VAL A 509 18.76 -3.72 12.40
CA VAL A 509 19.51 -3.79 13.66
C VAL A 509 20.16 -2.45 14.00
N ARG A 510 20.75 -1.74 13.02
CA ARG A 510 21.39 -0.43 13.26
C ARG A 510 20.38 0.65 13.65
N SER A 511 19.24 0.71 12.96
CA SER A 511 18.21 1.71 13.26
C SER A 511 17.54 1.42 14.61
N LEU A 512 17.22 0.16 14.93
CA LEU A 512 16.70 -0.20 16.27
C LEU A 512 17.70 0.11 17.39
N ALA A 513 19.01 -0.05 17.15
CA ALA A 513 20.04 0.38 18.10
C ALA A 513 20.05 1.90 18.30
N LYS A 514 19.85 2.69 17.23
CA LYS A 514 19.67 4.15 17.31
C LYS A 514 18.44 4.51 18.15
N SER A 515 17.35 3.77 17.99
CA SER A 515 16.14 3.96 18.80
C SER A 515 16.39 3.71 20.29
N ALA A 516 16.96 2.55 20.64
CA ALA A 516 17.29 2.18 22.02
C ALA A 516 18.27 3.19 22.67
N LYS A 517 19.27 3.67 21.91
CA LYS A 517 20.20 4.70 22.38
C LYS A 517 19.50 6.02 22.67
N ALA A 518 18.72 6.54 21.73
CA ALA A 518 18.02 7.81 21.90
C ALA A 518 17.07 7.79 23.12
N ALA A 519 16.34 6.68 23.31
CA ALA A 519 15.47 6.51 24.47
C ALA A 519 16.26 6.44 25.80
N SER A 520 17.41 5.76 25.81
CA SER A 520 18.29 5.69 26.98
C SER A 520 18.89 7.05 27.33
N ASP A 521 19.34 7.81 26.33
CA ASP A 521 19.86 9.17 26.50
C ASP A 521 18.76 10.10 27.06
N ALA A 522 17.52 10.00 26.57
CA ALA A 522 16.40 10.77 27.07
C ALA A 522 16.10 10.43 28.55
N THR A 523 16.14 9.14 28.89
CA THR A 523 15.94 8.65 30.26
C THR A 523 17.01 9.22 31.19
N ALA A 524 18.29 9.16 30.81
CA ALA A 524 19.39 9.66 31.61
C ALA A 524 19.30 11.19 31.82
N LEU A 525 18.99 11.93 30.74
CA LEU A 525 18.78 13.38 30.79
C LEU A 525 17.67 13.75 31.78
N LEU A 526 16.52 13.08 31.68
CA LEU A 526 15.37 13.37 32.52
C LEU A 526 15.62 13.01 33.99
N ARG A 527 16.21 11.85 34.27
CA ARG A 527 16.53 11.41 35.65
C ARG A 527 17.52 12.34 36.31
N LYS A 528 18.58 12.76 35.61
CA LYS A 528 19.53 13.76 36.12
C LYS A 528 18.81 15.06 36.53
N ALA A 529 17.93 15.58 35.67
CA ALA A 529 17.20 16.80 35.97
C ALA A 529 16.18 16.63 37.12
N ILE A 530 15.59 15.45 37.28
CA ILE A 530 14.75 15.10 38.43
C ILE A 530 15.57 15.18 39.73
N ASP A 531 16.77 14.59 39.74
CA ASP A 531 17.64 14.57 40.93
C ASP A 531 18.11 15.98 41.31
N GLU A 532 18.52 16.78 40.32
CA GLU A 532 18.89 18.20 40.51
C GLU A 532 17.71 18.99 41.10
N LYS A 533 16.50 18.80 40.57
CA LYS A 533 15.28 19.44 41.10
C LYS A 533 14.99 19.02 42.54
N ALA A 534 15.17 17.73 42.87
CA ALA A 534 14.97 17.22 44.21
C ALA A 534 16.00 17.78 45.21
N ALA A 535 17.25 17.95 44.77
CA ALA A 535 18.32 18.55 45.58
C ALA A 535 18.05 20.03 45.90
N THR A 536 17.45 20.81 44.99
CA THR A 536 17.09 22.22 45.25
C THR A 536 15.92 22.42 46.22
N LYS A 537 15.20 21.35 46.59
CA LYS A 537 14.10 21.37 47.57
C LYS A 537 14.55 20.95 48.97
N LYS A 538 15.77 20.47 49.13
CA LYS A 538 16.43 20.25 50.42
C LYS A 538 17.25 21.48 50.75
#